data_AF-A0A9D8GL36-F1
#
_entry.id   AF-A0A9D8GL36-F1
#
_cell.length_a   1.000
_cell.length_b   1.000
_cell.length_c   1.000
_cell.angle_alpha   90.00
_cell.angle_beta   90.00
_cell.angle_gamma   90.00
#
_symmetry.space_group_name_H-M   'P 1'
#
loop_
_entity.id
_entity.type
_entity.pdbx_description
1 polymer ?
#
loop_
_entity_poly.entity_id
_entity_poly.type
_entity_poly.pdbx_seq_one_letter_code
_entity_poly.pdbx_strand_id
1 'polypeptide(L)'
;MSRRWLTGTLVLLALVGLAMAALLVLARRPALAIAPQQGPAVHSAGIGGWSLIAFTRAMRDGVSRDGHHLYPAFPYDHMTRMNAAVRVQWTHLQEHQWEPYGSAMAMSVGAGLDASGRIVTWDDAVWFDTHPTRPGGAGATLAGQHVEGTMTPPAPQAGPQPAGFGDRNIVLLYDIGHQRLLYHFVPHQALRVSALRGLGAYANVFAIESFMDELALAAGEDPVEFRLRHRSDARAMDAVRLAASRFRRQPDRVKAAIGA
;
A
#
# COMPACT_ATOMS: atom_id res chain seq x y z
N MET A 1 -24.19 -7.53 36.75
CA MET A 1 -23.27 -7.91 35.65
C MET A 1 -23.16 -6.72 34.71
N SER A 2 -22.13 -5.89 34.85
CA SER A 2 -21.90 -4.75 33.95
C SER A 2 -21.02 -5.20 32.78
N ARG A 3 -21.59 -5.25 31.57
CA ARG A 3 -20.81 -5.39 30.33
C ARG A 3 -20.39 -3.99 29.89
N ARG A 4 -19.09 -3.73 29.77
CA ARG A 4 -18.57 -2.47 29.20
C ARG A 4 -18.45 -2.62 27.70
N TRP A 5 -19.16 -1.78 26.96
CA TRP A 5 -19.04 -1.65 25.51
C TRP A 5 -18.10 -0.49 25.22
N LEU A 6 -17.03 -0.73 24.46
CA LEU A 6 -16.11 0.28 23.98
C LEU A 6 -16.23 0.35 22.46
N THR A 7 -16.48 1.55 21.93
CA THR A 7 -16.59 1.84 20.50
C THR A 7 -15.57 2.91 20.13
N GLY A 8 -14.68 2.61 19.19
CA GLY A 8 -13.76 3.57 18.58
C GLY A 8 -14.16 3.83 17.12
N THR A 9 -14.14 5.08 16.69
CA THR A 9 -14.30 5.46 15.26
C THR A 9 -13.05 6.21 14.84
N LEU A 10 -12.34 5.69 13.84
CA LEU A 10 -11.12 6.28 13.29
C LEU A 10 -11.33 6.55 11.80
N VAL A 11 -11.30 7.83 11.42
CA VAL A 11 -11.38 8.28 10.02
C VAL A 11 -9.98 8.73 9.61
N LEU A 12 -9.32 8.00 8.72
CA LEU A 12 -8.03 8.39 8.17
C LEU A 12 -8.22 9.07 6.81
N LEU A 13 -8.09 10.40 6.77
CA LEU A 13 -8.12 11.20 5.54
C LEU A 13 -6.71 11.73 5.26
N ALA A 14 -6.06 11.21 4.22
CA ALA A 14 -4.83 11.78 3.67
C ALA A 14 -5.18 12.61 2.43
N LEU A 15 -5.12 13.94 2.55
CA LEU A 15 -5.38 14.90 1.46
C LEU A 15 -4.38 16.06 1.51
N VAL A 16 -3.72 16.36 0.37
CA VAL A 16 -3.00 17.62 0.13
C VAL A 16 -3.24 18.07 -1.34
N GLY A 17 -3.91 19.22 -1.54
CA GLY A 17 -4.22 19.88 -2.84
C GLY A 17 -3.11 20.85 -3.31
N LEU A 18 -3.14 21.69 -4.37
CA LEU A 18 -4.08 22.23 -5.39
C LEU A 18 -3.15 22.81 -6.52
N ALA A 19 -3.34 22.66 -7.85
CA ALA A 19 -3.92 23.64 -8.82
C ALA A 19 -3.29 23.47 -10.24
N MET A 20 -4.06 23.80 -11.28
CA MET A 20 -3.93 23.50 -12.73
C MET A 20 -2.82 24.19 -13.56
N ALA A 21 -2.40 23.56 -14.69
CA ALA A 21 -2.52 24.07 -16.09
C ALA A 21 -1.97 23.08 -17.15
N ALA A 22 -2.48 23.18 -18.39
CA ALA A 22 -2.54 22.15 -19.44
C ALA A 22 -1.60 22.35 -20.67
N LEU A 23 -1.71 21.40 -21.63
CA LEU A 23 -1.24 21.35 -23.05
C LEU A 23 0.24 20.95 -23.27
N LEU A 24 0.63 20.12 -24.25
CA LEU A 24 0.26 20.04 -25.67
C LEU A 24 0.53 18.64 -26.26
N VAL A 25 -0.45 18.08 -26.97
CA VAL A 25 -0.32 16.88 -27.82
C VAL A 25 0.12 17.32 -29.21
N LEU A 26 1.26 16.79 -29.71
CA LEU A 26 1.56 16.79 -31.14
C LEU A 26 1.39 15.38 -31.71
N ALA A 27 0.29 15.21 -32.44
CA ALA A 27 0.12 14.09 -33.35
C ALA A 27 0.94 14.33 -34.63
N ARG A 28 2.02 13.56 -34.79
CA ARG A 28 2.38 12.79 -36.01
C ARG A 28 3.49 11.80 -35.60
N ARG A 29 3.03 10.69 -35.03
CA ARG A 29 3.79 9.49 -34.59
C ARG A 29 5.26 9.71 -34.20
N PRO A 30 5.49 9.95 -32.89
CA PRO A 30 6.44 9.11 -32.16
C PRO A 30 5.73 8.45 -30.97
N ALA A 31 5.97 7.16 -30.78
CA ALA A 31 5.53 6.47 -29.58
C ALA A 31 6.30 7.03 -28.37
N LEU A 32 5.57 7.52 -27.39
CA LEU A 32 6.11 8.07 -26.14
C LEU A 32 6.34 6.93 -25.16
N ALA A 33 7.60 6.60 -24.88
CA ALA A 33 7.95 5.69 -23.80
C ALA A 33 8.14 6.49 -22.50
N ILE A 34 7.38 6.13 -21.47
CA ILE A 34 7.51 6.69 -20.12
C ILE A 34 8.11 5.58 -19.25
N ALA A 35 9.32 5.77 -18.74
CA ALA A 35 9.92 4.92 -17.72
C ALA A 35 9.85 5.66 -16.38
N PRO A 36 9.20 5.10 -15.34
CA PRO A 36 9.22 5.71 -14.02
C PRO A 36 10.64 5.63 -13.44
N GLN A 37 11.15 6.74 -12.92
CA GLN A 37 12.39 6.74 -12.15
C GLN A 37 12.03 6.49 -10.68
N GLN A 38 12.22 5.27 -10.19
CA GLN A 38 12.05 4.99 -8.76
C GLN A 38 13.31 5.42 -7.99
N GLY A 39 13.40 6.70 -7.64
CA GLY A 39 14.48 7.24 -6.80
C GLY A 39 14.40 8.76 -6.65
N PRO A 40 15.06 9.34 -5.63
CA PRO A 40 15.05 10.79 -5.43
C PRO A 40 15.60 11.51 -6.67
N ALA A 41 15.09 12.72 -6.92
CA ALA A 41 15.49 13.59 -8.02
C ALA A 41 16.89 14.19 -7.79
N VAL A 42 17.90 13.33 -7.62
CA VAL A 42 19.30 13.71 -7.57
C VAL A 42 19.91 13.38 -8.93
N HIS A 43 20.64 14.32 -9.53
CA HIS A 43 21.33 14.08 -10.81
C HIS A 43 22.27 12.86 -10.78
N SER A 44 22.69 12.42 -9.60
CA SER A 44 23.54 11.24 -9.38
C SER A 44 22.77 9.92 -9.23
N ALA A 45 21.44 9.94 -9.05
CA ALA A 45 20.63 8.74 -8.85
C ALA A 45 19.84 8.36 -10.12
N GLY A 46 19.57 7.05 -10.28
CA GLY A 46 18.81 6.52 -11.42
C GLY A 46 19.42 6.88 -12.78
N ILE A 47 18.58 7.38 -13.69
CA ILE A 47 19.00 7.81 -15.04
C ILE A 47 19.52 9.26 -15.10
N GLY A 48 19.69 9.94 -13.96
CA GLY A 48 20.04 11.36 -13.90
C GLY A 48 21.31 11.75 -14.65
N GLY A 49 22.32 10.88 -14.64
CA GLY A 49 23.61 11.08 -15.33
C GLY A 49 23.72 10.42 -16.72
N TRP A 50 22.61 10.04 -17.33
CA TRP A 50 22.59 9.39 -18.64
C TRP A 50 22.47 10.42 -19.77
N SER A 51 23.32 10.29 -20.79
CA SER A 51 23.14 11.00 -22.05
C SER A 51 22.01 10.36 -22.87
N LEU A 52 21.42 11.11 -23.81
CA LEU A 52 20.38 10.57 -24.70
C LEU A 52 20.90 9.37 -25.50
N ILE A 53 22.17 9.38 -25.91
CA ILE A 53 22.81 8.27 -26.63
C ILE A 53 22.93 7.03 -25.74
N ALA A 54 23.41 7.19 -24.50
CA ALA A 54 23.51 6.08 -23.55
C ALA A 54 22.14 5.48 -23.24
N PHE A 55 21.12 6.33 -23.08
CA PHE A 55 19.75 5.89 -22.88
C PHE A 55 19.21 5.14 -24.11
N THR A 56 19.38 5.70 -25.31
CA THR A 56 18.94 5.08 -26.57
C THR A 56 19.54 3.68 -26.74
N ARG A 57 20.84 3.55 -26.49
CA ARG A 57 21.57 2.28 -26.57
C ARG A 57 21.07 1.27 -25.56
N ALA A 58 20.79 1.66 -24.31
CA ALA A 58 20.21 0.76 -23.33
C ALA A 58 18.82 0.27 -23.72
N MET A 59 17.96 1.16 -24.24
CA MET A 59 16.59 0.78 -24.61
C MET A 59 16.52 -0.09 -25.88
N ARG A 60 17.43 0.12 -26.84
CA ARG A 60 17.43 -0.61 -28.13
C ARG A 60 18.26 -1.88 -28.09
N ASP A 61 19.45 -1.78 -27.52
CA ASP A 61 20.48 -2.81 -27.62
C ASP A 61 20.69 -3.54 -26.29
N GLY A 62 20.02 -3.10 -25.22
CA GLY A 62 20.18 -3.67 -23.88
C GLY A 62 21.56 -3.40 -23.28
N VAL A 63 22.25 -2.33 -23.70
CA VAL A 63 23.61 -2.01 -23.23
C VAL A 63 23.60 -0.75 -22.34
N SER A 64 24.01 -0.93 -21.07
CA SER A 64 24.11 0.12 -20.06
C SER A 64 25.04 1.27 -20.47
N ARG A 65 25.00 2.40 -19.76
CA ARG A 65 25.88 3.57 -19.96
C ARG A 65 27.37 3.21 -19.97
N ASP A 66 27.77 2.31 -19.09
CA ASP A 66 29.14 1.80 -18.90
C ASP A 66 29.47 0.57 -19.77
N GLY A 67 28.56 0.15 -20.66
CA GLY A 67 28.85 -0.83 -21.71
C GLY A 67 28.54 -2.29 -21.37
N HIS A 68 28.13 -2.60 -20.15
CA HIS A 68 27.65 -3.95 -19.81
C HIS A 68 26.23 -4.19 -20.34
N HIS A 69 25.89 -5.44 -20.62
CA HIS A 69 24.53 -5.82 -21.01
C HIS A 69 23.60 -5.84 -19.80
N LEU A 70 22.47 -5.16 -19.91
CA LEU A 70 21.42 -5.11 -18.89
C LEU A 70 20.62 -6.42 -18.91
N TYR A 71 20.39 -6.98 -17.72
CA TYR A 71 19.52 -8.15 -17.53
C TYR A 71 18.38 -7.80 -16.57
N PRO A 72 17.10 -8.12 -16.88
CA PRO A 72 16.62 -8.78 -18.10
C PRO A 72 16.81 -7.91 -19.37
N ALA A 73 16.87 -8.55 -20.54
CA ALA A 73 17.09 -7.87 -21.83
C ALA A 73 16.02 -6.80 -22.06
N PHE A 74 16.47 -5.55 -22.22
CA PHE A 74 15.62 -4.37 -22.14
C PHE A 74 14.72 -4.02 -23.33
N PRO A 75 14.89 -4.50 -24.59
CA PRO A 75 13.90 -4.18 -25.60
C PRO A 75 12.66 -5.05 -25.36
N TYR A 76 11.75 -4.56 -24.52
CA TYR A 76 10.37 -5.02 -24.53
C TYR A 76 9.86 -4.94 -25.98
N ASP A 77 9.18 -5.98 -26.48
CA ASP A 77 8.70 -6.05 -27.88
C ASP A 77 7.97 -4.78 -28.34
N HIS A 78 7.31 -4.08 -27.41
CA HIS A 78 6.62 -2.81 -27.65
C HIS A 78 7.52 -1.66 -28.12
N MET A 79 8.82 -1.68 -27.82
CA MET A 79 9.79 -0.63 -28.16
C MET A 79 10.34 -0.77 -29.59
N THR A 80 10.24 -1.96 -30.18
CA THR A 80 10.69 -2.24 -31.56
C THR A 80 9.94 -1.41 -32.61
N ARG A 81 8.74 -0.92 -32.27
CA ARG A 81 7.91 -0.08 -33.15
C ARG A 81 8.25 1.42 -33.09
N MET A 82 9.22 1.83 -32.27
CA MET A 82 9.63 3.22 -32.13
C MET A 82 10.72 3.60 -33.15
N ASN A 83 10.48 4.67 -33.91
CA ASN A 83 11.47 5.21 -34.86
C ASN A 83 12.58 6.04 -34.19
N ALA A 84 12.34 6.58 -33.00
CA ALA A 84 13.29 7.36 -32.21
C ALA A 84 13.17 7.04 -30.72
N ALA A 85 14.26 7.21 -29.97
CA ALA A 85 14.23 7.13 -28.52
C ALA A 85 13.76 8.47 -27.92
N VAL A 86 12.80 8.39 -27.00
CA VAL A 86 12.28 9.54 -26.26
C VAL A 86 12.61 9.34 -24.79
N ARG A 87 13.26 10.32 -24.16
CA ARG A 87 13.45 10.36 -22.71
C ARG A 87 12.37 11.23 -22.09
N VAL A 88 11.54 10.62 -21.24
CA VAL A 88 10.61 11.33 -20.36
C VAL A 88 11.09 11.13 -18.93
N GLN A 89 11.30 12.22 -18.21
CA GLN A 89 11.65 12.17 -16.80
C GLN A 89 10.65 12.98 -16.00
N TRP A 90 10.06 12.32 -15.02
CA TRP A 90 9.12 12.92 -14.09
C TRP A 90 9.89 13.53 -12.93
N THR A 91 9.49 14.73 -12.49
CA THR A 91 9.89 15.21 -11.16
C THR A 91 9.14 14.40 -10.10
N HIS A 92 9.67 14.36 -8.88
CA HIS A 92 8.98 13.72 -7.76
C HIS A 92 7.55 14.28 -7.55
N LEU A 93 7.37 15.59 -7.73
CA LEU A 93 6.06 16.22 -7.65
C LEU A 93 5.13 15.73 -8.77
N GLN A 94 5.63 15.63 -10.00
CA GLN A 94 4.85 15.07 -11.11
C GLN A 94 4.51 13.60 -10.83
N GLU A 95 5.44 12.79 -10.33
CA GLU A 95 5.16 11.38 -10.01
C GLU A 95 4.02 11.28 -9.00
N HIS A 96 4.12 12.00 -7.88
CA HIS A 96 3.05 12.05 -6.88
C HIS A 96 1.71 12.58 -7.40
N GLN A 97 1.68 13.42 -8.44
CA GLN A 97 0.42 13.92 -9.01
C GLN A 97 -0.29 12.91 -9.90
N TRP A 98 0.46 11.99 -10.49
CA TRP A 98 -0.09 11.13 -11.54
C TRP A 98 0.08 9.65 -11.26
N GLU A 99 0.84 9.25 -10.23
CA GLU A 99 0.91 7.87 -9.78
C GLU A 99 -0.43 7.41 -9.18
N PRO A 100 -0.70 6.10 -9.13
CA PRO A 100 -1.85 5.61 -8.41
C PRO A 100 -1.56 5.54 -6.90
N TYR A 101 -2.56 5.84 -6.08
CA TYR A 101 -2.44 5.73 -4.63
C TYR A 101 -2.93 4.38 -4.09
N GLY A 102 -2.71 4.12 -2.80
CA GLY A 102 -3.44 3.07 -2.10
C GLY A 102 -4.92 3.43 -1.96
N SER A 103 -5.77 2.42 -1.80
CA SER A 103 -7.20 2.60 -1.55
C SER A 103 -7.43 3.41 -0.28
N ALA A 104 -8.34 4.39 -0.33
CA ALA A 104 -8.82 5.05 0.86
C ALA A 104 -9.75 4.10 1.62
N MET A 105 -9.53 3.97 2.92
CA MET A 105 -10.27 3.03 3.76
C MET A 105 -10.74 3.72 5.04
N ALA A 106 -11.94 3.36 5.48
CA ALA A 106 -12.47 3.73 6.78
C ALA A 106 -12.84 2.46 7.55
N MET A 107 -12.56 2.44 8.85
CA MET A 107 -12.75 1.26 9.70
C MET A 107 -13.51 1.66 10.97
N SER A 108 -14.41 0.80 11.40
CA SER A 108 -15.07 0.87 12.71
C SER A 108 -14.85 -0.45 13.42
N VAL A 109 -14.25 -0.38 14.61
CA VAL A 109 -13.88 -1.57 15.39
C VAL A 109 -14.48 -1.45 16.80
N GLY A 110 -15.05 -2.55 17.27
CA GLY A 110 -15.64 -2.66 18.60
C GLY A 110 -15.42 -4.05 19.19
N ALA A 111 -15.37 -4.12 20.52
CA ALA A 111 -15.23 -5.39 21.23
C ALA A 111 -15.96 -5.38 22.57
N GLY A 112 -16.33 -6.57 23.03
CA GLY A 112 -16.87 -6.81 24.36
C GLY A 112 -15.84 -7.54 25.21
N LEU A 113 -15.58 -7.03 26.40
CA LEU A 113 -14.76 -7.69 27.41
C LEU A 113 -15.64 -8.36 28.47
N ASP A 114 -15.24 -9.55 28.93
CA ASP A 114 -15.80 -10.15 30.13
C ASP A 114 -15.19 -9.58 31.42
N ALA A 115 -15.63 -10.10 32.58
CA ALA A 115 -15.16 -9.63 33.88
C ALA A 115 -13.67 -9.91 34.16
N SER A 116 -13.05 -10.83 33.40
CA SER A 116 -11.63 -11.14 33.47
C SER A 116 -10.81 -10.36 32.43
N GLY A 117 -11.46 -9.47 31.67
CA GLY A 117 -10.84 -8.71 30.60
C GLY A 117 -10.65 -9.50 29.30
N ARG A 118 -11.18 -10.73 29.16
CA ARG A 118 -11.09 -11.48 27.90
C ARG A 118 -12.05 -10.92 26.87
N ILE A 119 -11.59 -10.84 25.62
CA ILE A 119 -12.43 -10.49 24.48
C ILE A 119 -13.39 -11.65 24.23
N VAL A 120 -14.70 -11.37 24.31
CA VAL A 120 -15.76 -12.35 24.07
C VAL A 120 -16.54 -12.09 22.78
N THR A 121 -16.54 -10.84 22.32
CA THR A 121 -17.16 -10.44 21.05
C THR A 121 -16.27 -9.45 20.31
N TRP A 122 -16.21 -9.57 18.99
CA TRP A 122 -15.57 -8.63 18.09
C TRP A 122 -16.53 -8.15 17.01
N ASP A 123 -16.42 -6.88 16.67
CA ASP A 123 -17.20 -6.20 15.66
C ASP A 123 -16.26 -5.36 14.80
N ASP A 124 -16.24 -5.62 13.50
CA ASP A 124 -15.39 -4.90 12.54
C ASP A 124 -16.20 -4.56 11.30
N ALA A 125 -16.10 -3.32 10.84
CA ALA A 125 -16.67 -2.87 9.59
C ALA A 125 -15.66 -2.03 8.82
N VAL A 126 -15.46 -2.37 7.55
CA VAL A 126 -14.53 -1.66 6.65
C VAL A 126 -15.27 -1.14 5.42
N TRP A 127 -14.98 0.12 5.06
CA TRP A 127 -15.37 0.75 3.80
C TRP A 127 -14.12 0.96 2.96
N PHE A 128 -14.17 0.54 1.70
CA PHE A 128 -13.01 0.59 0.80
C PHE A 128 -13.43 0.69 -0.67
N ASP A 129 -12.55 1.21 -1.51
CA ASP A 129 -12.68 1.17 -2.97
C ASP A 129 -11.80 0.08 -3.60
N THR A 130 -11.74 0.01 -4.93
CA THR A 130 -11.00 -1.06 -5.62
C THR A 130 -9.49 -0.99 -5.32
N HIS A 131 -8.81 -2.14 -5.24
CA HIS A 131 -7.35 -2.20 -5.13
C HIS A 131 -6.63 -2.65 -6.42
N PRO A 132 -7.18 -3.55 -7.28
CA PRO A 132 -6.46 -4.09 -8.42
C PRO A 132 -6.66 -3.28 -9.71
N THR A 133 -6.05 -2.10 -9.79
CA THR A 133 -6.07 -1.23 -10.98
C THR A 133 -4.68 -1.07 -11.58
N ARG A 134 -3.89 -2.16 -11.53
CA ARG A 134 -2.53 -2.18 -12.09
C ARG A 134 -2.56 -1.92 -13.61
N PRO A 135 -1.51 -1.29 -14.17
CA PRO A 135 -1.35 -1.21 -15.61
C PRO A 135 -1.44 -2.61 -16.23
N GLY A 136 -2.37 -2.77 -17.16
CA GLY A 136 -2.61 -4.00 -17.91
C GLY A 136 -2.89 -3.62 -19.35
N GLY A 137 -4.14 -3.77 -19.78
CA GLY A 137 -4.59 -3.24 -21.07
C GLY A 137 -4.43 -1.71 -21.16
N ALA A 138 -4.43 -1.18 -22.38
CA ALA A 138 -4.17 0.24 -22.61
C ALA A 138 -5.18 1.16 -21.89
N GLY A 139 -6.44 0.75 -21.71
CA GLY A 139 -7.44 1.47 -20.90
C GLY A 139 -7.15 1.55 -19.40
N ALA A 140 -6.26 0.70 -18.86
CA ALA A 140 -5.80 0.77 -17.48
C ALA A 140 -4.62 1.77 -17.29
N THR A 141 -4.12 2.35 -18.38
CA THR A 141 -3.05 3.35 -18.35
C THR A 141 -3.61 4.75 -18.55
N LEU A 142 -3.05 5.74 -17.85
CA LEU A 142 -3.42 7.15 -18.07
C LEU A 142 -3.20 7.56 -19.52
N ALA A 143 -2.09 7.14 -20.12
CA ALA A 143 -1.78 7.41 -21.51
C ALA A 143 -2.88 6.88 -22.44
N GLY A 144 -3.28 5.61 -22.31
CA GLY A 144 -4.34 5.03 -23.13
C GLY A 144 -5.71 5.67 -22.92
N GLN A 145 -6.06 6.08 -21.69
CA GLN A 145 -7.30 6.83 -21.41
C GLN A 145 -7.31 8.22 -22.08
N HIS A 146 -6.15 8.86 -22.25
CA HIS A 146 -6.02 10.16 -22.92
C HIS A 146 -5.94 10.06 -24.44
N VAL A 147 -5.74 8.86 -25.01
CA VAL A 147 -5.79 8.63 -26.46
C VAL A 147 -7.27 8.62 -26.91
N GLU A 148 -7.72 9.80 -27.35
CA GLU A 148 -9.02 10.04 -28.02
C GLU A 148 -10.27 9.52 -27.26
N GLY A 149 -10.19 9.34 -25.94
CA GLY A 149 -11.34 8.87 -25.12
C GLY A 149 -11.90 7.51 -25.53
N THR A 150 -11.17 6.76 -26.35
CA THR A 150 -11.64 5.49 -26.93
C THR A 150 -11.50 4.32 -25.96
N MET A 151 -10.63 4.45 -24.94
CA MET A 151 -10.32 3.36 -24.02
C MET A 151 -10.97 3.58 -22.66
N THR A 152 -11.85 2.65 -22.31
CA THR A 152 -12.56 2.68 -21.03
C THR A 152 -11.65 2.14 -19.90
N PRO A 153 -11.59 2.82 -18.74
CA PRO A 153 -10.97 2.24 -17.55
C PRO A 153 -11.62 0.90 -17.17
N PRO A 154 -10.87 -0.06 -16.61
CA PRO A 154 -11.46 -1.27 -16.05
C PRO A 154 -12.51 -0.89 -14.99
N ALA A 155 -13.61 -1.63 -14.93
CA ALA A 155 -14.58 -1.45 -13.85
C ALA A 155 -13.91 -1.69 -12.48
N PRO A 156 -14.24 -0.90 -11.45
CA PRO A 156 -13.79 -1.15 -10.09
C PRO A 156 -14.12 -2.56 -9.63
N GLN A 157 -13.17 -3.22 -8.95
CA GLN A 157 -13.32 -4.60 -8.53
C GLN A 157 -13.34 -4.70 -7.00
N ALA A 158 -14.28 -5.52 -6.53
CA ALA A 158 -14.26 -6.12 -5.21
C ALA A 158 -14.27 -7.64 -5.36
N GLY A 159 -13.84 -8.33 -4.32
CA GLY A 159 -13.76 -9.77 -4.30
C GLY A 159 -13.37 -10.23 -2.91
N PRO A 160 -14.05 -11.24 -2.36
CA PRO A 160 -13.70 -11.76 -1.05
C PRO A 160 -12.35 -12.48 -1.08
N GLN A 161 -11.85 -12.82 0.10
CA GLN A 161 -10.77 -13.80 0.28
C GLN A 161 -11.03 -15.11 -0.51
N PRO A 162 -9.98 -15.83 -0.98
CA PRO A 162 -8.57 -15.67 -0.61
C PRO A 162 -7.80 -14.66 -1.45
N ALA A 163 -8.34 -14.21 -2.59
CA ALA A 163 -7.71 -13.14 -3.38
C ALA A 163 -7.62 -11.87 -2.53
N GLY A 164 -8.76 -11.46 -1.97
CA GLY A 164 -8.94 -10.38 -0.99
C GLY A 164 -8.47 -9.01 -1.49
N PHE A 165 -9.20 -7.96 -1.14
CA PHE A 165 -8.81 -6.58 -1.42
C PHE A 165 -8.81 -5.76 -0.12
N GLY A 166 -9.91 -5.03 0.13
CA GLY A 166 -10.11 -4.29 1.37
C GLY A 166 -10.34 -5.17 2.59
N ASP A 167 -10.71 -6.43 2.39
CA ASP A 167 -10.99 -7.43 3.43
C ASP A 167 -9.76 -8.23 3.89
N ARG A 168 -8.56 -7.91 3.39
CA ARG A 168 -7.34 -8.61 3.82
C ARG A 168 -7.03 -8.35 5.28
N ASN A 169 -6.75 -9.41 6.04
CA ASN A 169 -6.33 -9.36 7.44
C ASN A 169 -7.36 -8.74 8.41
N ILE A 170 -8.61 -8.60 8.00
CA ILE A 170 -9.71 -8.23 8.90
C ILE A 170 -10.09 -9.37 9.85
N VAL A 171 -9.91 -10.63 9.42
CA VAL A 171 -10.15 -11.80 10.26
C VAL A 171 -9.00 -11.85 11.25
N LEU A 172 -9.36 -11.85 12.53
CA LEU A 172 -8.39 -11.74 13.60
C LEU A 172 -7.46 -12.94 13.63
N LEU A 173 -6.19 -12.67 13.95
CA LEU A 173 -5.20 -13.70 14.27
C LEU A 173 -5.30 -14.18 15.73
N TYR A 174 -6.36 -13.78 16.43
CA TYR A 174 -6.62 -14.06 17.83
C TYR A 174 -7.85 -14.98 17.95
N ASP A 175 -7.81 -15.85 18.96
CA ASP A 175 -8.86 -16.81 19.26
C ASP A 175 -10.01 -16.10 19.98
N ILE A 176 -10.83 -15.42 19.18
CA ILE A 176 -12.02 -14.72 19.65
C ILE A 176 -13.25 -15.46 19.14
N GLY A 177 -14.13 -15.84 20.07
CA GLY A 177 -15.26 -16.73 19.78
C GLY A 177 -16.28 -16.15 18.80
N HIS A 178 -16.90 -15.01 19.15
CA HIS A 178 -17.94 -14.41 18.33
C HIS A 178 -17.42 -13.18 17.59
N GLN A 179 -17.45 -13.21 16.25
CA GLN A 179 -16.97 -12.11 15.40
C GLN A 179 -18.05 -11.73 14.39
N ARG A 180 -18.30 -10.42 14.24
CA ARG A 180 -19.09 -9.85 13.14
C ARG A 180 -18.17 -8.99 12.29
N LEU A 181 -17.95 -9.40 11.04
CA LEU A 181 -17.07 -8.72 10.09
C LEU A 181 -17.90 -8.23 8.90
N LEU A 182 -17.94 -6.93 8.66
CA LEU A 182 -18.68 -6.29 7.58
C LEU A 182 -17.75 -5.62 6.56
N TYR A 183 -18.09 -5.80 5.29
CA TYR A 183 -17.34 -5.27 4.16
C TYR A 183 -18.26 -4.40 3.31
N HIS A 184 -17.93 -3.13 3.19
CA HIS A 184 -18.66 -2.17 2.40
C HIS A 184 -17.81 -1.73 1.22
N PHE A 185 -18.09 -2.30 0.04
CA PHE A 185 -17.45 -1.86 -1.18
C PHE A 185 -18.07 -0.56 -1.68
N VAL A 186 -17.23 0.45 -1.86
CA VAL A 186 -17.58 1.76 -2.41
C VAL A 186 -16.99 1.85 -3.82
N PRO A 187 -17.79 1.65 -4.89
CA PRO A 187 -17.26 1.57 -6.25
C PRO A 187 -16.80 2.93 -6.81
N HIS A 188 -17.23 4.04 -6.20
CA HIS A 188 -16.87 5.37 -6.66
C HIS A 188 -15.51 5.79 -6.12
N GLN A 189 -14.57 6.09 -7.02
CA GLN A 189 -13.20 6.44 -6.69
C GLN A 189 -13.00 7.95 -6.80
N ALA A 190 -12.56 8.58 -5.71
CA ALA A 190 -12.16 9.99 -5.75
C ALA A 190 -10.78 10.19 -6.39
N LEU A 191 -9.89 9.19 -6.23
CA LEU A 191 -8.52 9.21 -6.73
C LEU A 191 -8.24 7.95 -7.53
N ARG A 192 -7.26 8.03 -8.45
CA ARG A 192 -6.75 6.85 -9.13
C ARG A 192 -5.96 6.01 -8.14
N VAL A 193 -6.44 4.82 -7.84
CA VAL A 193 -5.75 3.90 -6.93
C VAL A 193 -5.03 2.79 -7.70
N SER A 194 -4.25 1.99 -7.00
CA SER A 194 -3.67 0.71 -7.45
C SER A 194 -3.21 -0.08 -6.22
N ALA A 195 -2.60 -1.24 -6.47
CA ALA A 195 -2.08 -2.10 -5.43
C ALA A 195 -0.92 -1.43 -4.68
N LEU A 196 -1.19 -0.95 -3.47
CA LEU A 196 -0.17 -0.68 -2.46
C LEU A 196 0.19 -1.98 -1.71
N ARG A 197 1.42 -2.07 -1.18
CA ARG A 197 1.89 -3.26 -0.48
C ARG A 197 0.95 -3.64 0.67
N GLY A 198 0.42 -4.86 0.61
CA GLY A 198 -0.56 -5.38 1.58
C GLY A 198 -2.02 -5.29 1.13
N LEU A 199 -2.35 -4.55 0.06
CA LEU A 199 -3.72 -4.16 -0.28
C LEU A 199 -4.44 -3.66 0.99
N GLY A 200 -5.67 -4.05 1.31
CA GLY A 200 -6.36 -3.55 2.51
C GLY A 200 -5.73 -3.91 3.86
N ALA A 201 -4.74 -4.81 3.90
CA ALA A 201 -4.15 -5.26 5.16
C ALA A 201 -3.51 -4.14 5.97
N TYR A 202 -2.96 -3.10 5.35
CA TYR A 202 -2.33 -2.00 6.10
C TYR A 202 -3.33 -1.30 7.03
N ALA A 203 -4.55 -1.06 6.55
CA ALA A 203 -5.57 -0.32 7.30
C ALA A 203 -6.21 -1.21 8.37
N ASN A 204 -6.53 -2.45 8.01
CA ASN A 204 -7.15 -3.41 8.94
C ASN A 204 -6.19 -3.76 10.08
N VAL A 205 -4.93 -4.09 9.78
CA VAL A 205 -3.95 -4.42 10.84
C VAL A 205 -3.71 -3.22 11.74
N PHE A 206 -3.63 -2.00 11.19
CA PHE A 206 -3.50 -0.80 11.99
C PHE A 206 -4.69 -0.63 12.95
N ALA A 207 -5.93 -0.66 12.46
CA ALA A 207 -7.12 -0.49 13.28
C ALA A 207 -7.25 -1.58 14.35
N ILE A 208 -7.07 -2.85 13.96
CA ILE A 208 -7.13 -4.01 14.86
C ILE A 208 -6.07 -3.88 15.96
N GLU A 209 -4.80 -3.68 15.59
CA GLU A 209 -3.71 -3.72 16.57
C GLU A 209 -3.65 -2.47 17.45
N SER A 210 -4.10 -1.30 16.96
CA SER A 210 -4.31 -0.13 17.81
C SER A 210 -5.44 -0.37 18.82
N PHE A 211 -6.55 -0.95 18.38
CA PHE A 211 -7.66 -1.24 19.29
C PHE A 211 -7.31 -2.36 20.29
N MET A 212 -6.47 -3.33 19.91
CA MET A 212 -5.94 -4.33 20.84
C MET A 212 -5.13 -3.69 21.99
N ASP A 213 -4.37 -2.63 21.72
CA ASP A 213 -3.67 -1.87 22.78
C ASP A 213 -4.65 -1.13 23.69
N GLU A 214 -5.71 -0.53 23.14
CA GLU A 214 -6.77 0.11 23.94
C GLU A 214 -7.49 -0.90 24.83
N LEU A 215 -7.78 -2.10 24.33
CA LEU A 215 -8.40 -3.17 25.11
C LEU A 215 -7.48 -3.70 26.20
N ALA A 216 -6.18 -3.83 25.92
CA ALA A 216 -5.19 -4.19 26.94
C ALA A 216 -5.14 -3.14 28.06
N LEU A 217 -5.14 -1.85 27.70
CA LEU A 217 -5.20 -0.76 28.66
C LEU A 217 -6.49 -0.78 29.48
N ALA A 218 -7.64 -1.00 28.84
CA ALA A 218 -8.94 -1.10 29.51
C ALA A 218 -9.06 -2.31 30.45
N ALA A 219 -8.35 -3.40 30.14
CA ALA A 219 -8.22 -4.58 30.99
C ALA A 219 -7.16 -4.44 32.10
N GLY A 220 -6.32 -3.40 32.05
CA GLY A 220 -5.22 -3.20 33.00
C GLY A 220 -4.07 -4.21 32.82
N GLU A 221 -3.85 -4.67 31.60
CA GLU A 221 -2.90 -5.75 31.29
C GLU A 221 -1.78 -5.28 30.36
N ASP A 222 -0.61 -5.91 30.46
CA ASP A 222 0.50 -5.67 29.52
C ASP A 222 0.06 -6.03 28.08
N PRO A 223 0.29 -5.17 27.07
CA PRO A 223 -0.18 -5.43 25.71
C PRO A 223 0.40 -6.68 25.04
N VAL A 224 1.57 -7.16 25.47
CA VAL A 224 2.16 -8.41 24.96
C VAL A 224 1.44 -9.60 25.59
N GLU A 225 1.28 -9.61 26.91
CA GLU A 225 0.55 -10.68 27.61
C GLU A 225 -0.91 -10.77 27.16
N PHE A 226 -1.56 -9.62 26.98
CA PHE A 226 -2.92 -9.52 26.46
C PHE A 226 -3.06 -10.18 25.08
N ARG A 227 -2.09 -9.98 24.17
CA ARG A 227 -2.08 -10.65 22.86
C ARG A 227 -1.81 -12.15 22.96
N LEU A 228 -0.89 -12.56 23.82
CA LEU A 228 -0.53 -13.97 23.98
C LEU A 228 -1.69 -14.81 24.54
N ARG A 229 -2.48 -14.28 25.47
CA ARG A 229 -3.60 -15.02 26.06
C ARG A 229 -4.83 -15.18 25.15
N HIS A 230 -4.89 -14.46 24.03
CA HIS A 230 -5.91 -14.58 23.00
C HIS A 230 -5.38 -15.32 21.76
N ARG A 231 -4.36 -16.17 21.89
CA ARG A 231 -3.76 -16.83 20.73
C ARG A 231 -3.31 -18.25 21.06
N SER A 232 -3.53 -19.18 20.14
CA SER A 232 -3.13 -20.58 20.26
C SER A 232 -2.07 -21.00 19.25
N ASP A 233 -1.85 -20.23 18.17
CA ASP A 233 -0.82 -20.53 17.17
C ASP A 233 0.58 -20.37 17.78
N ALA A 234 1.27 -21.49 17.97
CA ALA A 234 2.58 -21.55 18.62
C ALA A 234 3.63 -20.70 17.90
N ARG A 235 3.66 -20.70 16.56
CA ARG A 235 4.66 -19.94 15.78
C ARG A 235 4.43 -18.44 15.93
N ALA A 236 3.19 -18.00 15.93
CA ALA A 236 2.85 -16.60 16.12
C ALA A 236 3.11 -16.15 17.57
N MET A 237 2.82 -16.99 18.57
CA MET A 237 3.19 -16.73 19.96
C MET A 237 4.72 -16.59 20.12
N ASP A 238 5.49 -17.46 19.47
CA ASP A 238 6.96 -17.40 19.51
C ASP A 238 7.50 -16.14 18.85
N ALA A 239 6.90 -15.70 17.73
CA ALA A 239 7.27 -14.44 17.09
C ALA A 239 7.05 -13.24 18.02
N VAL A 240 5.91 -13.20 18.72
CA VAL A 240 5.57 -12.13 19.69
C VAL A 240 6.54 -12.16 20.88
N ARG A 241 6.77 -13.34 21.47
CA ARG A 241 7.72 -13.50 22.59
C ARG A 241 9.14 -13.10 22.19
N LEU A 242 9.59 -13.52 21.01
CA LEU A 242 10.92 -13.17 20.51
C LEU A 242 11.04 -11.65 20.32
N ALA A 243 10.08 -11.02 19.65
CA ALA A 243 10.04 -9.58 19.44
C ALA A 243 10.07 -8.83 20.78
N ALA A 244 9.22 -9.20 21.73
CA ALA A 244 9.20 -8.61 23.07
C ALA A 244 10.54 -8.79 23.80
N SER A 245 11.14 -9.99 23.76
CA SER A 245 12.42 -10.26 24.41
C SER A 245 13.59 -9.46 23.81
N ARG A 246 13.54 -9.16 22.51
CA ARG A 246 14.57 -8.38 21.81
C ARG A 246 14.36 -6.90 22.04
N PHE A 247 13.11 -6.44 22.01
CA PHE A 247 12.76 -5.06 22.27
C PHE A 247 13.06 -4.70 23.73
N ARG A 248 12.67 -5.52 24.72
CA ARG A 248 12.97 -5.29 26.15
C ARG A 248 14.46 -5.39 26.51
N ARG A 249 15.30 -6.03 25.68
CA ARG A 249 16.77 -5.97 25.80
C ARG A 249 17.39 -4.68 25.25
N GLN A 250 16.66 -3.91 24.44
CA GLN A 250 17.12 -2.63 23.90
C GLN A 250 16.96 -1.41 24.83
N PRO A 251 15.95 -1.23 25.71
CA PRO A 251 15.91 -0.11 26.63
C PRO A 251 17.11 -0.09 27.58
N ASP A 252 17.68 -1.24 27.94
CA ASP A 252 18.94 -1.31 28.69
C ASP A 252 20.15 -0.82 27.86
N ARG A 253 20.13 -1.06 26.54
CA ARG A 253 21.15 -0.53 25.60
C ARG A 253 20.99 0.95 25.31
N VAL A 254 19.74 1.44 25.23
CA VAL A 254 19.46 2.87 25.07
C VAL A 254 19.90 3.59 26.34
N LYS A 255 19.46 3.17 27.53
CA LYS A 255 19.92 3.74 28.82
C LYS A 255 21.44 3.74 28.97
N ALA A 256 22.11 2.64 28.62
CA ALA A 256 23.58 2.57 28.61
C ALA A 256 24.24 3.50 27.56
N ALA A 257 23.59 3.79 26.43
CA ALA A 257 24.08 4.70 25.40
C ALA A 257 23.82 6.19 25.72
N ILE A 258 22.81 6.51 26.53
CA ILE A 258 22.52 7.88 27.02
C ILE A 258 23.10 8.19 28.41
N GLY A 259 23.82 7.24 29.04
CA GLY A 259 24.51 7.48 30.31
C GLY A 259 23.58 7.82 31.47
N ALA A 260 22.44 7.13 31.56
CA ALA A 260 21.50 7.22 32.69
C ALA A 260 21.37 5.88 33.40
#